data_AF-A0A662FT60-F1
#
_entry.id   AF-A0A662FT60-F1
#
_cell.length_a   1.000
_cell.length_b   1.000
_cell.length_c   1.000
_cell.angle_alpha   90.00
_cell.angle_beta   90.00
_cell.angle_gamma   90.00
#
_symmetry.space_group_name_H-M   'P 1'
#
loop_
_entity.id
_entity.type
_entity.pdbx_description
1 polymer ?
#
loop_
_entity_poly.entity_id
_entity_poly.type
_entity_poly.pdbx_seq_one_letter_code
_entity_poly.pdbx_strand_id
1 'polypeptide(L)'
;MSFECDEKCQRRGSVAVDGCEISCSRCDLLCLIDGCMCQGGCDLIAVEGERIHVIEAKSGRVSRSDAERAVRQLEECISKFKLDRVERRNLILIITYSKRLDGPARNYILRENPLRKRGYSIIYIRCGSDLSSMKF
;
A
#
# COMPACT_ATOMS: atom_id res chain seq x y z
N MET A 1 -6.31 -17.40 -0.02
CA MET A 1 -6.75 -16.71 1.21
C MET A 1 -7.59 -15.52 0.78
N SER A 2 -8.83 -15.40 1.24
CA SER A 2 -9.63 -14.18 1.04
C SER A 2 -9.27 -13.18 2.14
N PHE A 3 -9.04 -11.92 1.77
CA PHE A 3 -8.89 -10.83 2.74
C PHE A 3 -10.29 -10.38 3.19
N GLU A 4 -10.51 -10.29 4.50
CA GLU A 4 -11.80 -9.91 5.08
C GLU A 4 -11.78 -8.43 5.51
N CYS A 5 -12.83 -7.69 5.16
CA CYS A 5 -13.00 -6.28 5.48
C CYS A 5 -14.44 -5.99 5.92
N ASP A 6 -14.61 -5.26 7.03
CA ASP A 6 -15.92 -4.80 7.49
C ASP A 6 -16.60 -3.95 6.42
N GLU A 7 -17.89 -4.18 6.16
CA GLU A 7 -18.66 -3.49 5.12
C GLU A 7 -18.55 -1.96 5.19
N LYS A 8 -18.54 -1.39 6.40
CA LYS A 8 -18.39 0.07 6.62
C LYS A 8 -17.04 0.63 6.13
N CYS A 9 -16.01 -0.22 6.08
CA CYS A 9 -14.65 0.13 5.65
C CYS A 9 -14.39 -0.14 4.18
N GLN A 10 -15.35 -0.78 3.49
CA GLN A 10 -15.24 -1.09 2.07
C GLN A 10 -15.55 0.14 1.21
N ARG A 11 -14.80 0.29 0.12
CA ARG A 11 -14.97 1.26 -0.95
C ARG A 11 -14.77 0.53 -2.28
N ARG A 12 -15.16 1.17 -3.38
CA ARG A 12 -15.03 0.64 -4.75
C ARG A 12 -14.61 1.75 -5.70
N GLY A 13 -13.85 1.39 -6.73
CA GLY A 13 -13.41 2.31 -7.78
C GLY A 13 -12.30 3.25 -7.32
N SER A 14 -12.60 4.19 -6.42
CA SER A 14 -11.61 5.11 -5.84
C SER A 14 -11.93 5.49 -4.39
N VAL A 15 -10.91 5.96 -3.68
CA VAL A 15 -11.01 6.48 -2.32
C VAL A 15 -9.90 7.50 -2.05
N ALA A 16 -10.23 8.57 -1.33
CA ALA A 16 -9.25 9.53 -0.84
C ALA A 16 -8.76 9.14 0.56
N VAL A 17 -7.45 8.96 0.72
CA VAL A 17 -6.79 8.66 2.01
C VAL A 17 -5.54 9.50 2.15
N ASP A 18 -5.34 10.11 3.32
CA ASP A 18 -4.23 11.04 3.61
C ASP A 18 -3.99 12.04 2.47
N GLY A 19 -5.04 12.72 1.98
CA GLY A 19 -4.95 13.71 0.89
C GLY A 19 -4.48 13.15 -0.47
N CYS A 20 -4.49 11.83 -0.64
CA CYS A 20 -4.12 11.11 -1.85
C CYS A 20 -5.34 10.33 -2.37
N GLU A 21 -5.73 10.56 -3.63
CA GLU A 21 -6.71 9.69 -4.28
C GLU A 21 -6.05 8.39 -4.73
N ILE A 22 -6.62 7.26 -4.33
CA ILE A 22 -6.21 5.92 -4.75
C ILE A 22 -7.37 5.32 -5.53
N SER A 23 -7.09 4.96 -6.78
CA SER A 23 -8.06 4.35 -7.69
C SER A 23 -7.63 2.94 -8.05
N CYS A 24 -8.59 2.02 -8.15
CA CYS A 24 -8.38 0.68 -8.67
C CYS A 24 -9.63 0.23 -9.41
N SER A 25 -9.65 0.41 -10.73
CA SER A 25 -10.85 0.16 -11.55
C SER A 25 -11.22 -1.32 -11.66
N ARG A 26 -10.26 -2.23 -11.43
CA ARG A 26 -10.45 -3.69 -11.49
C ARG A 26 -10.42 -4.36 -10.12
N CYS A 27 -10.20 -3.61 -9.04
CA CYS A 27 -10.24 -4.20 -7.70
C CYS A 27 -11.68 -4.56 -7.32
N ASP A 28 -11.84 -5.75 -6.78
CA ASP A 28 -13.08 -6.23 -6.19
C ASP A 28 -13.42 -5.45 -4.91
N LEU A 29 -12.37 -4.99 -4.22
CA LEU A 29 -12.46 -4.34 -2.92
C LEU A 29 -11.34 -3.32 -2.71
N LEU A 30 -11.70 -2.15 -2.18
CA LEU A 30 -10.79 -1.24 -1.47
C LEU A 30 -11.20 -1.21 0.00
N CYS A 31 -10.31 -1.61 0.91
CA CYS A 31 -10.58 -1.66 2.34
C CYS A 31 -9.75 -0.62 3.09
N LEU A 32 -10.43 0.34 3.72
CA LEU A 32 -9.79 1.32 4.61
C LEU A 32 -9.32 0.64 5.89
N ILE A 33 -8.03 0.80 6.20
CA ILE A 33 -7.41 0.13 7.34
C ILE A 33 -7.26 1.10 8.50
N ASP A 34 -6.31 2.04 8.41
CA ASP A 34 -6.14 3.06 9.44
C ASP A 34 -7.37 3.98 9.52
N GLY A 35 -7.80 4.27 10.74
CA GLY A 35 -9.02 5.02 11.02
C GLY A 35 -10.33 4.28 10.74
N CYS A 36 -10.31 3.02 10.28
CA CYS A 36 -11.54 2.24 10.04
C CYS A 36 -11.49 0.82 10.61
N MET A 37 -10.77 -0.12 9.97
CA MET A 37 -10.62 -1.49 10.49
C MET A 37 -9.81 -1.50 11.79
N CYS A 38 -8.85 -0.58 11.92
CA CYS A 38 -8.06 -0.42 13.13
C CYS A 38 -7.43 0.96 13.24
N GLN A 39 -6.79 1.23 14.37
CA GLN A 39 -5.88 2.37 14.54
C GLN A 39 -4.45 1.91 14.23
N GLY A 40 -3.75 2.66 13.38
CA GLY A 40 -2.37 2.40 12.95
C GLY A 40 -2.23 1.25 11.93
N GLY A 41 -1.00 1.09 11.43
CA GLY A 41 -0.66 0.23 10.30
C GLY A 41 -0.63 1.01 8.99
N CYS A 42 -1.07 0.35 7.92
CA CYS A 42 -1.22 0.92 6.59
C CYS A 42 -2.56 1.62 6.42
N ASP A 43 -2.67 2.45 5.39
CA ASP A 43 -3.88 3.21 5.07
C ASP A 43 -4.97 2.38 4.38
N LEU A 44 -4.59 1.55 3.40
CA LEU A 44 -5.53 0.87 2.52
C LEU A 44 -5.02 -0.52 2.10
N ILE A 45 -5.93 -1.49 2.02
CA ILE A 45 -5.69 -2.76 1.33
C ILE A 45 -6.65 -2.85 0.15
N ALA A 46 -6.12 -3.11 -1.05
CA ALA A 46 -6.91 -3.33 -2.25
C ALA A 46 -6.77 -4.79 -2.73
N VAL A 47 -7.88 -5.39 -3.19
CA VAL A 47 -7.92 -6.77 -3.67
C VAL A 47 -8.34 -6.77 -5.14
N GLU A 48 -7.50 -7.34 -6.00
CA GLU A 48 -7.73 -7.56 -7.44
C GLU A 48 -7.59 -9.06 -7.74
N GLY A 49 -8.68 -9.82 -7.64
CA GLY A 49 -8.65 -11.27 -7.74
C GLY A 49 -7.77 -11.88 -6.63
N GLU A 50 -6.69 -12.58 -7.02
CA GLU A 50 -5.73 -13.13 -6.05
C GLU A 50 -4.69 -12.11 -5.56
N ARG A 51 -4.58 -10.95 -6.23
CA ARG A 51 -3.59 -9.93 -5.88
C ARG A 51 -4.09 -9.07 -4.73
N ILE A 52 -3.20 -8.82 -3.79
CA ILE A 52 -3.42 -7.95 -2.64
C ILE A 52 -2.39 -6.81 -2.72
N HIS A 53 -2.89 -5.59 -2.78
CA HIS A 53 -2.08 -4.39 -2.69
C HIS A 53 -2.19 -3.82 -1.28
N VAL A 54 -1.08 -3.73 -0.57
CA VAL A 54 -1.01 -3.08 0.75
C VAL A 54 -0.41 -1.70 0.54
N ILE A 55 -1.17 -0.66 0.89
CA ILE A 55 -0.90 0.69 0.43
C ILE A 55 -0.75 1.61 1.63
N GLU A 56 0.37 2.34 1.64
CA GLU A 56 0.60 3.48 2.52
C GLU A 56 0.53 4.76 1.68
N ALA A 57 -0.41 5.63 2.02
CA ALA A 57 -0.61 6.91 1.39
C ALA A 57 0.32 7.99 1.98
N LYS A 58 0.82 8.87 1.11
CA LYS A 58 1.51 10.10 1.53
C LYS A 58 1.09 11.28 0.66
N SER A 59 0.41 12.26 1.26
CA SER A 59 0.15 13.56 0.62
C SER A 59 1.35 14.51 0.70
N GLY A 60 2.41 14.24 -0.07
CA GLY A 60 3.39 15.31 -0.29
C GLY A 60 4.73 14.89 -0.85
N ARG A 61 5.77 15.53 -0.30
CA ARG A 61 7.16 15.16 -0.53
C ARG A 61 7.48 14.00 0.41
N VAL A 62 8.02 12.92 -0.14
CA VAL A 62 8.44 11.75 0.62
C VAL A 62 9.96 11.78 0.75
N SER A 63 10.42 12.06 1.97
CA SER A 63 11.82 11.99 2.38
C SER A 63 12.23 10.55 2.69
N ARG A 64 13.52 10.33 2.99
CA ARG A 64 14.00 9.01 3.44
C ARG A 64 13.30 8.56 4.73
N SER A 65 13.16 9.46 5.71
CA SER A 65 12.53 9.15 6.98
C SER A 65 11.04 8.81 6.82
N ASP A 66 10.35 9.46 5.87
CA ASP A 66 8.96 9.13 5.53
C ASP A 66 8.87 7.74 4.90
N ALA A 67 9.78 7.41 3.98
CA ALA A 67 9.84 6.08 3.37
C ALA A 67 10.16 4.98 4.39
N GLU A 68 11.07 5.21 5.33
CA GLU A 68 11.35 4.30 6.44
C GLU A 68 10.12 4.07 7.32
N ARG A 69 9.35 5.12 7.61
CA ARG A 69 8.09 5.01 8.36
C ARG A 69 7.03 4.23 7.58
N ALA A 70 6.85 4.54 6.31
CA ALA A 70 5.90 3.85 5.45
C ALA A 70 6.21 2.35 5.33
N VAL A 71 7.49 1.98 5.21
CA VAL A 71 7.90 0.57 5.23
C VAL A 71 7.53 -0.12 6.54
N ARG A 72 7.69 0.54 7.70
CA ARG A 72 7.27 -0.03 8.99
C ARG A 72 5.75 -0.23 9.04
N GLN A 73 4.96 0.73 8.58
CA GLN A 73 3.50 0.65 8.52
C GLN A 73 3.00 -0.49 7.62
N LEU A 74 3.64 -0.67 6.45
CA LEU A 74 3.37 -1.79 5.55
C LEU A 74 3.68 -3.13 6.23
N GLU A 75 4.82 -3.24 6.93
CA GLU A 75 5.19 -4.44 7.69
C GLU A 75 4.20 -4.75 8.82
N GLU A 76 3.76 -3.74 9.56
CA GLU A 76 2.73 -3.87 10.59
C GLU A 76 1.43 -4.42 10.00
N CYS A 77 0.99 -3.91 8.84
CA CYS A 77 -0.18 -4.43 8.14
C CYS A 77 -0.02 -5.90 7.73
N ILE A 78 1.14 -6.27 7.17
CA ILE A 78 1.41 -7.67 6.79
C ILE A 78 1.25 -8.58 8.00
N SER A 79 1.87 -8.22 9.14
CA SER A 79 1.80 -9.02 10.35
C SER A 79 0.38 -9.09 10.93
N LYS A 80 -0.29 -7.95 11.04
CA LYS A 80 -1.61 -7.82 11.65
C LYS A 80 -2.68 -8.61 10.91
N PHE A 81 -2.66 -8.56 9.58
CA PHE A 81 -3.62 -9.26 8.73
C PHE A 81 -3.11 -10.60 8.23
N LYS A 82 -1.96 -11.10 8.76
CA LYS A 82 -1.36 -12.39 8.41
C LYS A 82 -1.16 -12.57 6.90
N LEU A 83 -0.78 -11.49 6.21
CA LEU A 83 -0.59 -11.46 4.75
C LEU A 83 0.68 -12.18 4.31
N ASP A 84 1.55 -12.57 5.25
CA ASP A 84 2.70 -13.44 5.01
C ASP A 84 2.30 -14.84 4.47
N ARG A 85 1.03 -15.22 4.64
CA ARG A 85 0.44 -16.46 4.09
C ARG A 85 0.01 -16.35 2.63
N VAL A 86 -0.01 -15.14 2.08
CA VAL A 86 -0.31 -14.88 0.67
C VAL A 86 0.94 -15.22 -0.14
N GLU A 87 0.77 -15.80 -1.32
CA GLU A 87 1.89 -16.01 -2.22
C GLU A 87 2.58 -14.67 -2.50
N ARG A 88 3.90 -14.58 -2.29
CA ARG A 88 4.63 -13.31 -2.39
C ARG A 88 4.44 -12.58 -3.72
N ARG A 89 4.28 -13.31 -4.82
CA ARG A 89 4.01 -12.74 -6.16
C ARG A 89 2.66 -12.02 -6.25
N ASN A 90 1.72 -12.37 -5.38
CA ASN A 90 0.40 -11.79 -5.30
C ASN A 90 0.30 -10.67 -4.26
N LEU A 91 1.35 -10.44 -3.45
CA LEU A 91 1.37 -9.37 -2.45
C LEU A 91 2.28 -8.22 -2.90
N ILE A 92 1.67 -7.08 -3.20
CA ILE A 92 2.37 -5.89 -3.68
C ILE A 92 2.25 -4.78 -2.63
N LEU A 93 3.39 -4.26 -2.22
CA LEU A 93 3.47 -3.18 -1.23
C LEU A 93 3.68 -1.86 -1.97
N ILE A 94 2.86 -0.86 -1.64
CA ILE A 94 2.78 0.38 -2.40
C ILE A 94 2.94 1.56 -1.45
N ILE A 95 3.84 2.47 -1.79
CA ILE A 95 3.96 3.78 -1.14
C ILE A 95 3.53 4.84 -2.15
N THR A 96 2.53 5.65 -1.84
CA THR A 96 2.13 6.75 -2.73
C THR A 96 2.92 8.03 -2.44
N TYR A 97 2.93 8.96 -3.39
CA TYR A 97 3.40 10.33 -3.20
C TYR A 97 2.66 11.29 -4.12
N SER A 98 2.40 12.52 -3.68
CA SER A 98 1.68 13.52 -4.51
C SER A 98 2.61 14.56 -5.15
N LYS A 99 3.62 15.05 -4.43
CA LYS A 99 4.49 16.13 -4.89
C LYS A 99 5.83 15.61 -5.43
N ARG A 100 6.62 14.95 -4.60
CA ARG A 100 7.98 14.53 -4.96
C ARG A 100 8.41 13.31 -4.14
N LEU A 101 9.08 12.37 -4.80
CA LEU A 101 9.84 11.33 -4.12
C LEU A 101 11.33 11.69 -4.17
N ASP A 102 11.95 11.85 -3.01
CA ASP A 102 13.36 12.24 -2.94
C ASP A 102 14.29 11.09 -3.36
N GLY A 103 15.47 11.43 -3.89
CA GLY A 103 16.48 10.44 -4.29
C GLY A 103 16.85 9.45 -3.18
N PRO A 104 17.15 9.91 -1.95
CA PRO A 104 17.38 9.02 -0.81
C PRO A 104 16.19 8.13 -0.45
N ALA A 105 14.96 8.63 -0.57
CA ALA A 105 13.75 7.84 -0.33
C ALA A 105 13.60 6.73 -1.37
N ARG A 106 13.77 7.08 -2.65
CA ARG A 106 13.79 6.12 -3.76
C ARG A 106 14.87 5.05 -3.57
N ASN A 107 16.08 5.44 -3.17
CA ASN A 107 17.17 4.49 -2.93
C ASN A 107 16.82 3.51 -1.79
N TYR A 108 16.25 4.03 -0.71
CA TYR A 108 15.81 3.20 0.41
C TYR A 108 14.73 2.19 0.00
N ILE A 109 13.68 2.64 -0.68
CA ILE A 109 12.57 1.78 -1.15
C ILE A 109 13.04 0.74 -2.16
N LEU A 110 14.01 1.05 -3.02
CA LEU A 110 14.44 0.12 -4.06
C LEU A 110 15.57 -0.83 -3.65
N ARG A 111 16.38 -0.48 -2.64
CA ARG A 111 17.63 -1.19 -2.37
C ARG A 111 17.88 -1.53 -0.90
N GLU A 112 17.47 -0.67 0.03
CA GLU A 112 17.97 -0.78 1.41
C GLU A 112 16.95 -1.40 2.38
N ASN A 113 15.65 -1.23 2.11
CA ASN A 113 14.59 -1.61 3.06
C ASN A 113 14.51 -3.13 3.33
N PRO A 114 14.13 -3.53 4.55
CA PRO A 114 14.12 -4.93 4.98
C PRO A 114 13.05 -5.80 4.32
N LEU A 115 11.90 -5.22 3.91
CA LEU A 115 10.84 -5.98 3.23
C LEU A 115 11.34 -6.51 1.89
N ARG A 116 12.06 -5.69 1.13
CA ARG A 116 12.64 -6.11 -0.15
C ARG A 116 13.71 -7.19 0.01
N LYS A 117 14.55 -7.10 1.06
CA LYS A 117 15.52 -8.16 1.40
C LYS A 117 14.85 -9.50 1.75
N ARG A 118 13.61 -9.46 2.26
CA ARG A 118 12.76 -10.65 2.50
C ARG A 118 11.98 -11.12 1.26
N GLY A 119 12.18 -10.49 0.11
CA GLY A 119 11.57 -10.86 -1.16
C GLY A 119 10.18 -10.27 -1.41
N TYR A 120 9.73 -9.28 -0.64
CA TYR A 120 8.48 -8.58 -0.94
C TYR A 120 8.66 -7.59 -2.10
N SER A 121 7.66 -7.52 -2.97
CA SER A 121 7.59 -6.49 -4.02
C SER A 121 7.12 -5.19 -3.40
N ILE A 122 8.02 -4.21 -3.31
CA ILE A 122 7.69 -2.85 -2.90
C ILE A 122 7.95 -1.87 -4.03
N ILE A 123 6.94 -1.04 -4.30
CA ILE A 123 6.95 -0.02 -5.35
C ILE A 123 6.48 1.32 -4.79
N TYR A 124 6.66 2.37 -5.57
CA TYR A 124 6.11 3.68 -5.29
C TYR A 124 5.37 4.21 -6.49
N ILE A 125 4.27 4.91 -6.24
CA ILE A 125 3.37 5.40 -7.29
C ILE A 125 2.93 6.83 -6.98
N ARG A 126 2.54 7.57 -8.02
CA ARG A 126 1.97 8.90 -7.82
C ARG A 126 0.51 8.78 -7.38
N CYS A 127 0.07 9.67 -6.48
CA CYS A 127 -1.34 9.82 -6.16
C CYS A 127 -2.19 10.08 -7.41
N GLY A 128 -3.41 9.53 -7.44
CA GLY A 128 -4.33 9.59 -8.57
C GLY A 128 -4.06 8.55 -9.65
N SER A 129 -2.99 7.75 -9.54
CA SER A 129 -2.77 6.64 -10.46
C SER A 129 -3.73 5.48 -10.19
N ASP A 130 -4.27 4.88 -11.24
CA ASP A 130 -5.07 3.66 -11.16
C ASP A 130 -4.16 2.43 -10.98
N LEU A 131 -4.30 1.74 -9.86
CA LEU A 131 -3.52 0.55 -9.51
C LEU A 131 -3.65 -0.54 -10.58
N SER A 132 -4.84 -0.70 -11.18
CA SER A 132 -5.13 -1.71 -12.19
C SER A 132 -4.42 -1.48 -13.53
N SER A 133 -3.94 -0.26 -13.76
CA SER A 133 -3.23 0.11 -14.99
C SER A 133 -1.73 -0.22 -14.95
N MET A 134 -1.22 -0.59 -13.78
CA MET A 134 0.21 -0.80 -13.57
C MET A 134 0.61 -2.23 -13.95
N LYS A 135 1.73 -2.33 -14.67
CA LYS A 135 2.38 -3.60 -14.95
C LYS A 135 3.39 -3.85 -13.83
N PHE A 136 3.12 -4.89 -13.03
CA PHE A 136 3.99 -5.34 -11.94
C PHE A 136 4.81 -6.54 -12.37
#